data_AF-A0A841ALI6-F1
#
_entry.id   AF-A0A841ALI6-F1
#
_cell.length_a   1.000
_cell.length_b   1.000
_cell.length_c   1.000
_cell.angle_alpha   90.00
_cell.angle_beta   90.00
_cell.angle_gamma   90.00
#
_symmetry.space_group_name_H-M   'P 1'
#
loop_
_entity.id
_entity.type
_entity.pdbx_description
1 polymer ?
#
loop_
_entity_poly.entity_id
_entity_poly.type
_entity_poly.pdbx_seq_one_letter_code
_entity_poly.pdbx_strand_id
1 'polypeptide(L)'
;MSLRVLGIDPGLTRCGVGVVDVTSTRKATLVHFGVIRTPPDMPLEQRLLAIGTGIAELMDEHEPHAVALERVFAQHNLRTVMGTAQASGVAMHMAAARGLAVGMHTPSEVKAAVTGYGSAEKAQVGSMVAKILGLDSVPTPADAADALALAICHAWRGSAGGTVGASSVTSASAPAVGLTPAQHAWRAAESAAKRRLGS
;
A
#
# COMPACT_ATOMS: atom_id res chain seq x y z
N MET A 1 18.80 0.65 -17.59
CA MET A 1 17.53 1.23 -17.11
C MET A 1 17.24 0.69 -15.71
N SER A 2 16.78 1.55 -14.81
CA SER A 2 16.30 1.19 -13.48
C SER A 2 14.78 1.35 -13.42
N LEU A 3 14.12 0.46 -12.69
CA LEU A 3 12.73 0.60 -12.31
C LEU A 3 12.66 1.48 -11.05
N ARG A 4 12.05 2.65 -11.18
CA ARG A 4 11.69 3.52 -10.05
C ARG A 4 10.35 3.12 -9.44
N VAL A 5 10.32 2.86 -8.14
CA VAL A 5 9.11 2.46 -7.40
C VAL A 5 8.89 3.38 -6.21
N LEU A 6 7.65 3.86 -6.07
CA LEU A 6 7.17 4.56 -4.88
C LEU A 6 6.45 3.56 -3.96
N GLY A 7 7.03 3.26 -2.81
CA GLY A 7 6.38 2.53 -1.72
C GLY A 7 5.62 3.46 -0.79
N ILE A 8 4.45 3.02 -0.35
CA ILE A 8 3.55 3.77 0.52
C ILE A 8 3.07 2.84 1.65
N ASP A 9 3.34 3.23 2.90
CA ASP A 9 2.78 2.62 4.11
C ASP A 9 1.64 3.51 4.64
N PRO A 10 0.38 3.20 4.30
CA PRO A 10 -0.73 4.13 4.48
C PRO A 10 -1.19 4.21 5.94
N GLY A 11 -1.34 5.43 6.43
CA GLY A 11 -1.94 5.71 7.72
C GLY A 11 -2.45 7.14 7.79
N LEU A 12 -3.54 7.36 8.53
CA LEU A 12 -4.12 8.69 8.62
C LEU A 12 -3.18 9.67 9.33
N THR A 13 -2.57 9.29 10.46
CA THR A 13 -1.70 10.20 11.23
C THR A 13 -0.30 10.28 10.63
N ARG A 14 0.18 9.15 10.09
CA ARG A 14 1.51 8.97 9.52
C ARG A 14 1.34 8.08 8.31
N CYS A 15 1.67 8.61 7.14
CA CYS A 15 1.75 7.87 5.90
C CYS A 15 3.22 7.81 5.50
N GLY A 16 3.83 6.64 5.64
CA GLY A 16 5.22 6.41 5.24
C GLY A 16 5.33 6.42 3.71
N VAL A 17 6.39 7.04 3.19
CA VAL A 17 6.68 7.09 1.76
C VAL A 17 8.16 6.83 1.51
N GLY A 18 8.47 6.12 0.43
CA GLY A 18 9.83 5.78 0.05
C GLY A 18 9.96 5.54 -1.44
N VAL A 19 10.96 6.14 -2.08
CA VAL A 19 11.26 5.96 -3.50
C VAL A 19 12.62 5.29 -3.64
N VAL A 20 12.65 4.23 -4.44
CA VAL A 20 13.87 3.49 -4.77
C VAL A 20 13.99 3.30 -6.26
N ASP A 21 15.23 3.32 -6.74
CA ASP A 21 15.59 2.85 -8.08
C ASP A 21 16.16 1.44 -7.98
N VAL A 22 15.67 0.52 -8.82
CA VAL A 22 16.16 -0.86 -8.84
C VAL A 22 16.58 -1.26 -10.24
N THR A 23 17.84 -1.69 -10.38
CA THR A 23 18.37 -2.17 -11.66
C THR A 23 17.85 -3.58 -12.01
N SER A 24 18.04 -4.00 -13.26
CA SER A 24 17.77 -5.39 -13.67
C SER A 24 18.59 -6.43 -12.90
N THR A 25 19.74 -6.05 -12.33
CA THR A 25 20.57 -6.88 -11.45
C THR A 25 20.10 -6.88 -9.99
N ARG A 26 18.90 -6.36 -9.71
CA ARG A 26 18.29 -6.21 -8.38
C ARG A 26 19.04 -5.28 -7.42
N LYS A 27 20.02 -4.51 -7.90
CA LYS A 27 20.67 -3.48 -7.07
C LYS A 27 19.68 -2.35 -6.82
N ALA A 28 19.35 -2.11 -5.55
CA ALA A 28 18.48 -1.02 -5.13
C ALA A 28 19.31 0.18 -4.68
N THR A 29 18.85 1.39 -5.00
CA THR A 29 19.42 2.66 -4.54
C THR A 29 18.30 3.55 -4.02
N LEU A 30 18.58 4.25 -2.91
CA LEU A 30 17.65 5.19 -2.33
C LEU A 30 17.51 6.43 -3.24
N VAL A 31 16.28 6.89 -3.46
CA VAL A 31 15.97 8.16 -4.13
C VAL A 31 15.40 9.16 -3.12
N HIS A 32 14.38 8.75 -2.36
CA HIS A 32 13.71 9.60 -1.37
C HIS A 32 13.08 8.74 -0.27
N PHE A 33 12.91 9.30 0.93
CA PHE A 33 12.00 8.73 1.93
C PHE A 33 11.48 9.82 2.87
N GLY A 34 10.31 9.58 3.45
CA GLY A 34 9.68 10.53 4.35
C GLY A 34 8.41 9.99 5.00
N VAL A 35 7.72 10.88 5.71
CA VAL A 35 6.41 10.59 6.30
C VAL A 35 5.51 11.81 6.10
N ILE A 36 4.39 11.62 5.42
CA ILE A 36 3.32 12.62 5.36
C ILE A 36 2.56 12.53 6.69
N ARG A 37 2.48 13.65 7.42
CA ARG A 37 1.89 13.71 8.75
C ARG A 37 0.62 14.55 8.72
N THR A 38 -0.42 14.06 9.38
CA THR A 38 -1.63 14.87 9.62
C THR A 38 -1.98 14.87 11.11
N PRO A 39 -2.43 16.00 11.67
CA PRO A 39 -2.89 16.07 13.05
C PRO A 39 -4.10 15.14 13.30
N PRO A 40 -4.19 14.45 14.45
CA PRO A 40 -5.30 13.54 14.75
C PRO A 40 -6.65 14.25 14.95
N ASP A 41 -6.63 15.53 15.31
CA ASP A 41 -7.78 16.43 15.49
C ASP A 41 -8.27 17.08 14.20
N MET A 42 -7.53 16.92 13.10
CA MET A 42 -7.95 17.39 11.78
C MET A 42 -9.13 16.55 11.26
N PRO A 43 -10.15 17.16 10.62
CA PRO A 43 -11.26 16.42 10.00
C PRO A 43 -10.77 15.36 9.01
N LEU A 44 -11.44 14.20 8.96
CA LEU A 44 -10.99 13.04 8.19
C LEU A 44 -10.74 13.35 6.71
N GLU A 45 -11.67 14.06 6.07
CA GLU A 45 -11.59 14.47 4.68
C GLU A 45 -10.41 15.39 4.41
N GLN A 46 -10.06 16.27 5.35
CA GLN A 46 -8.89 17.15 5.25
C GLN A 46 -7.59 16.36 5.42
N ARG A 47 -7.58 15.35 6.29
CA ARG A 47 -6.44 14.44 6.44
C ARG A 47 -6.19 13.63 5.17
N LEU A 48 -7.26 13.09 4.58
CA LEU A 48 -7.21 12.36 3.32
C LEU A 48 -6.75 13.27 2.16
N LEU A 49 -7.21 14.52 2.13
CA LEU A 49 -6.74 15.52 1.18
C LEU A 49 -5.24 15.76 1.33
N ALA A 50 -4.75 16.06 2.54
CA ALA A 50 -3.34 16.29 2.81
C ALA A 50 -2.45 15.09 2.44
N ILE A 51 -2.90 13.87 2.74
CA ILE A 51 -2.22 12.63 2.33
C ILE A 51 -2.19 12.51 0.81
N GLY A 52 -3.33 12.73 0.14
CA GLY A 52 -3.42 12.69 -1.32
C GLY A 52 -2.52 13.71 -2.00
N THR A 53 -2.50 14.95 -1.50
CA THR A 53 -1.63 16.02 -2.00
C THR A 53 -0.15 15.66 -1.85
N GLY A 54 0.29 15.22 -0.68
CA GLY A 54 1.70 14.83 -0.49
C GLY A 54 2.11 13.64 -1.35
N ILE A 55 1.22 12.66 -1.56
CA ILE A 55 1.48 11.54 -2.48
C ILE A 55 1.57 12.03 -3.93
N ALA A 56 0.68 12.92 -4.34
CA ALA A 56 0.68 13.51 -5.68
C ALA A 56 1.97 14.28 -5.96
N GLU A 57 2.41 15.12 -5.02
CA GLU A 57 3.68 15.85 -5.09
C GLU A 57 4.87 14.91 -5.31
N LEU A 58 4.94 13.79 -4.57
CA LEU A 58 6.01 12.81 -4.73
C LEU A 58 5.96 12.06 -6.07
N MET A 59 4.76 11.78 -6.58
CA MET A 59 4.59 11.19 -7.91
C MET A 59 5.05 12.15 -9.01
N ASP A 60 4.74 13.43 -8.87
CA ASP A 60 5.08 14.47 -9.84
C ASP A 60 6.58 14.82 -9.78
N GLU A 61 7.17 14.85 -8.58
CA GLU A 61 8.59 15.14 -8.38
C GLU A 61 9.50 14.00 -8.86
N HIS A 62 9.14 12.75 -8.53
CA HIS A 62 10.04 11.62 -8.74
C HIS A 62 9.69 10.75 -9.95
N GLU A 63 8.53 10.96 -10.57
CA GLU A 63 8.05 10.22 -11.75
C GLU A 63 8.26 8.69 -11.61
N PRO A 64 7.68 8.04 -10.57
CA PRO A 64 7.84 6.60 -10.40
C PRO A 64 7.16 5.83 -11.54
N HIS A 65 7.66 4.65 -11.85
CA HIS A 65 7.07 3.77 -12.85
C HIS A 65 5.96 2.88 -12.27
N ALA A 66 5.98 2.66 -10.95
CA ALA A 66 5.01 1.85 -10.24
C ALA A 66 4.87 2.28 -8.78
N VAL A 67 3.75 1.92 -8.17
CA VAL A 67 3.45 2.18 -6.76
C VAL A 67 3.29 0.86 -6.01
N ALA A 68 3.88 0.77 -4.83
CA ALA A 68 3.76 -0.38 -3.93
C ALA A 68 3.00 0.02 -2.66
N LEU A 69 1.96 -0.74 -2.32
CA LEU A 69 1.15 -0.54 -1.12
C LEU A 69 1.16 -1.81 -0.26
N GLU A 70 1.06 -1.63 1.06
CA GLU A 70 0.75 -2.75 1.94
C GLU A 70 -0.72 -3.18 1.75
N ARG A 71 -0.96 -4.48 1.70
CA ARG A 71 -2.29 -5.06 1.69
C ARG A 71 -2.90 -4.94 3.09
N VAL A 72 -4.00 -4.20 3.19
CA VAL A 72 -4.71 -4.01 4.46
C VAL A 72 -5.43 -5.31 4.86
N PHE A 73 -4.99 -5.93 5.96
CA PHE A 73 -5.66 -7.10 6.54
C PHE A 73 -6.58 -6.70 7.70
N ALA A 74 -7.86 -7.04 7.60
CA ALA A 74 -8.89 -6.69 8.58
C ALA A 74 -8.77 -7.39 9.95
N GLN A 75 -7.90 -8.40 10.08
CA GLN A 75 -8.03 -9.40 11.16
C GLN A 75 -7.59 -8.92 12.55
N HIS A 76 -6.85 -7.82 12.71
CA HIS A 76 -6.20 -7.52 14.00
C HIS A 76 -6.44 -6.12 14.59
N ASN A 77 -7.05 -5.16 13.88
CA ASN A 77 -7.33 -3.83 14.46
C ASN A 77 -8.50 -3.11 13.77
N LEU A 78 -9.74 -3.50 14.08
CA LEU A 78 -10.96 -2.94 13.48
C LEU A 78 -11.08 -1.41 13.65
N ARG A 79 -10.50 -0.83 14.72
CA ARG A 79 -10.62 0.62 15.01
C ARG A 79 -9.81 1.50 14.05
N THR A 80 -8.67 1.04 13.54
CA THR A 80 -7.79 1.84 12.67
C THR A 80 -7.84 1.40 11.21
N VAL A 81 -8.31 0.19 10.94
CA VAL A 81 -8.29 -0.39 9.60
C VAL A 81 -9.06 0.42 8.57
N MET A 82 -10.17 1.06 8.98
CA MET A 82 -10.97 1.89 8.08
C MET A 82 -10.18 3.12 7.60
N GLY A 83 -9.49 3.80 8.52
CA GLY A 83 -8.68 4.97 8.18
C GLY A 83 -7.51 4.61 7.26
N THR A 84 -6.82 3.51 7.56
CA THR A 84 -5.77 2.98 6.68
C THR A 84 -6.33 2.61 5.30
N ALA A 85 -7.47 1.92 5.22
CA ALA A 85 -8.09 1.56 3.95
C ALA A 85 -8.51 2.79 3.12
N GLN A 86 -9.02 3.85 3.77
CA GLN A 86 -9.34 5.11 3.11
C GLN A 86 -8.09 5.79 2.56
N ALA A 87 -7.00 5.86 3.34
CA ALA A 87 -5.71 6.39 2.87
C ALA A 87 -5.13 5.55 1.72
N SER A 88 -5.21 4.22 1.79
CA SER A 88 -4.86 3.33 0.68
C SER A 88 -5.69 3.62 -0.57
N GLY A 89 -7.00 3.84 -0.43
CA GLY A 89 -7.88 4.18 -1.54
C GLY A 89 -7.49 5.49 -2.20
N VAL A 90 -7.12 6.52 -1.43
CA VAL A 90 -6.58 7.78 -1.94
C VAL A 90 -5.29 7.55 -2.72
N ALA A 91 -4.34 6.78 -2.16
CA ALA A 91 -3.08 6.46 -2.83
C ALA A 91 -3.31 5.73 -4.17
N MET A 92 -4.21 4.74 -4.19
CA MET A 92 -4.60 4.01 -5.41
C MET A 92 -5.24 4.93 -6.45
N HIS A 93 -6.12 5.84 -6.02
CA HIS A 93 -6.73 6.81 -6.91
C HIS A 93 -5.69 7.75 -7.53
N MET A 94 -4.76 8.29 -6.74
CA MET A 94 -3.68 9.17 -7.23
C MET A 94 -2.78 8.47 -8.24
N ALA A 95 -2.44 7.20 -8.00
CA ALA A 95 -1.64 6.39 -8.90
C ALA A 95 -2.38 6.09 -10.21
N ALA A 96 -3.63 5.63 -10.12
CA ALA A 96 -4.46 5.30 -11.27
C ALA A 96 -4.73 6.52 -12.16
N ALA A 97 -4.92 7.71 -11.56
CA ALA A 97 -5.10 8.97 -12.29
C ALA A 97 -3.87 9.33 -13.15
N ARG A 98 -2.68 8.81 -12.82
CA ARG A 98 -1.43 8.97 -13.57
C ARG A 98 -1.09 7.76 -14.46
N GLY A 99 -1.98 6.78 -14.55
CA GLY A 99 -1.74 5.55 -15.30
C GLY A 99 -0.68 4.62 -14.68
N LEU A 100 -0.34 4.82 -13.40
CA LEU A 100 0.66 4.02 -12.71
C LEU A 100 0.07 2.70 -12.20
N ALA A 101 0.80 1.60 -12.41
CA ALA A 101 0.44 0.31 -11.85
C ALA A 101 0.63 0.31 -10.33
N VAL A 102 -0.34 -0.27 -9.62
CA VAL A 102 -0.31 -0.42 -8.16
C VAL A 102 -0.17 -1.90 -7.79
N GLY A 103 0.93 -2.26 -7.12
CA GLY A 103 1.11 -3.59 -6.54
C GLY A 103 0.83 -3.59 -5.04
N MET A 104 0.02 -4.56 -4.59
CA MET A 104 -0.28 -4.74 -3.16
C MET A 104 0.46 -5.95 -2.58
N HIS A 105 1.23 -5.71 -1.51
CA HIS A 105 2.06 -6.73 -0.87
C HIS A 105 1.61 -6.98 0.57
N THR A 106 1.64 -8.24 0.97
CA THR A 106 1.39 -8.64 2.34
C THR A 106 2.62 -8.41 3.22
N PRO A 107 2.46 -8.23 4.55
CA PRO A 107 3.61 -8.10 5.45
C PRO A 107 4.59 -9.27 5.33
N SER A 108 4.08 -10.49 5.18
CA SER A 108 4.89 -11.70 5.01
C SER A 108 5.69 -11.68 3.70
N GLU A 109 5.12 -11.14 2.62
CA GLU A 109 5.81 -11.00 1.34
C GLU A 109 6.94 -9.98 1.43
N VAL A 110 6.73 -8.86 2.13
CA VAL A 110 7.76 -7.84 2.36
C VAL A 110 8.90 -8.41 3.18
N LYS A 111 8.57 -9.06 4.31
CA LYS A 111 9.56 -9.72 5.17
C LYS A 111 10.39 -10.73 4.37
N ALA A 112 9.73 -11.64 3.65
CA ALA A 112 10.42 -12.66 2.87
C ALA A 112 11.32 -12.06 1.78
N ALA A 113 10.88 -10.98 1.11
CA ALA A 113 11.68 -10.33 0.09
C ALA A 113 12.94 -9.66 0.68
N VAL A 114 12.80 -8.95 1.81
CA VAL A 114 13.86 -8.11 2.37
C VAL A 114 14.84 -8.89 3.25
N THR A 115 14.39 -9.89 3.99
CA THR A 115 15.24 -10.65 4.94
C THR A 115 15.62 -12.04 4.45
N GLY A 116 14.95 -12.54 3.40
CA GLY A 116 15.11 -13.91 2.89
C GLY A 116 14.19 -14.95 3.56
N TYR A 117 13.40 -14.57 4.59
CA TYR A 117 12.43 -15.45 5.24
C TYR A 117 11.25 -14.67 5.83
N GLY A 118 10.04 -15.24 5.78
CA GLY A 118 8.79 -14.52 6.08
C GLY A 118 8.52 -14.21 7.56
N SER A 119 9.26 -14.80 8.50
CA SER A 119 9.03 -14.69 9.95
C SER A 119 9.83 -13.58 10.64
N ALA A 120 10.53 -12.72 9.88
CA ALA A 120 11.40 -11.69 10.46
C ALA A 120 10.66 -10.66 11.34
N GLU A 121 11.35 -10.17 12.36
CA GLU A 121 10.87 -9.09 13.23
C GLU A 121 10.96 -7.71 12.54
N LYS A 122 10.14 -6.75 12.97
CA LYS A 122 10.07 -5.42 12.33
C LYS A 122 11.41 -4.67 12.38
N ALA A 123 12.14 -4.76 13.51
CA ALA A 123 13.47 -4.17 13.64
C ALA A 123 14.47 -4.76 12.63
N GLN A 124 14.37 -6.06 12.36
CA GLN A 124 15.22 -6.74 11.40
C GLN A 124 14.95 -6.27 9.97
N VAL A 125 13.68 -6.03 9.60
CA VAL A 125 13.32 -5.48 8.29
C VAL A 125 14.00 -4.12 8.09
N GLY A 126 13.94 -3.22 9.07
CA GLY A 126 14.59 -1.90 9.00
C GLY A 126 16.11 -1.99 8.80
N SER A 127 16.79 -2.84 9.56
CA SER A 127 18.24 -3.08 9.40
C SER A 127 18.60 -3.63 8.03
N MET A 128 17.77 -4.52 7.49
CA MET A 128 17.97 -5.07 6.15
C MET A 128 17.73 -4.02 5.07
N VAL A 129 16.72 -3.16 5.20
CA VAL A 129 16.51 -2.01 4.29
C VAL A 129 17.74 -1.12 4.24
N ALA A 130 18.30 -0.75 5.39
CA ALA A 130 19.53 0.05 5.45
C ALA A 130 20.69 -0.63 4.72
N LYS A 131 20.90 -1.93 4.98
CA LYS A 131 21.94 -2.72 4.31
C LYS A 131 21.75 -2.82 2.79
N ILE A 132 20.51 -3.04 2.34
CA ILE A 132 20.17 -3.15 0.91
C ILE A 132 20.43 -1.83 0.18
N LEU A 133 20.08 -0.72 0.81
CA LEU A 133 20.22 0.63 0.25
C LEU A 133 21.61 1.25 0.50
N GLY A 134 22.49 0.58 1.24
CA GLY A 134 23.83 1.07 1.57
C GLY A 134 23.84 2.26 2.53
N LEU A 135 22.89 2.31 3.47
CA LEU A 135 22.76 3.39 4.45
C LEU A 135 23.52 3.07 5.74
N ASP A 136 24.11 4.09 6.36
CA ASP A 136 24.86 3.96 7.62
C ASP A 136 23.97 3.60 8.81
N SER A 137 22.68 3.95 8.74
CA SER A 137 21.70 3.70 9.79
C SER A 137 20.33 3.37 9.23
N VAL A 138 19.48 2.76 10.05
CA VAL A 138 18.07 2.49 9.73
C VAL A 138 17.34 3.80 9.39
N PRO A 139 16.61 3.87 8.26
CA PRO A 139 15.78 5.03 7.94
C PRO A 139 14.80 5.33 9.08
N THR A 140 14.76 6.58 9.50
CA THR A 140 13.81 7.06 10.50
C THR A 140 12.93 8.15 9.87
N PRO A 141 11.63 8.17 10.17
CA PRO A 141 10.90 7.29 11.09
C PRO A 141 10.60 5.88 10.55
N ALA A 142 10.15 4.96 11.42
CA ALA A 142 9.90 3.55 11.07
C ALA A 142 8.94 3.36 9.88
N ASP A 143 7.91 4.20 9.75
CA ASP A 143 6.95 4.13 8.63
C ASP A 143 7.66 4.36 7.27
N ALA A 144 8.73 5.18 7.25
CA ALA A 144 9.52 5.38 6.05
C ALA A 144 10.36 4.14 5.70
N ALA A 145 10.88 3.42 6.70
CA ALA A 145 11.56 2.15 6.49
C ALA A 145 10.60 1.07 5.95
N ASP A 146 9.37 1.03 6.46
CA ASP A 146 8.32 0.13 5.97
C ASP A 146 7.95 0.43 4.50
N ALA A 147 7.81 1.72 4.15
CA ALA A 147 7.57 2.17 2.78
C ALA A 147 8.72 1.80 1.82
N LEU A 148 9.98 1.98 2.24
CA LEU A 148 11.15 1.54 1.45
C LEU A 148 11.16 0.01 1.28
N ALA A 149 10.83 -0.75 2.32
CA ALA A 149 10.72 -2.20 2.25
C ALA A 149 9.66 -2.66 1.24
N LEU A 150 8.50 -1.99 1.19
CA LEU A 150 7.45 -2.23 0.21
C LEU A 150 7.93 -1.98 -1.22
N ALA A 151 8.62 -0.86 -1.46
CA ALA A 151 9.15 -0.50 -2.77
C ALA A 151 10.18 -1.53 -3.27
N ILE A 152 11.11 -1.95 -2.40
CA ILE A 152 12.09 -3.00 -2.68
C ILE A 152 11.40 -4.33 -2.98
N CYS A 153 10.43 -4.73 -2.14
CA CYS A 153 9.66 -5.95 -2.32
C CYS A 153 8.98 -5.98 -3.70
N HIS A 154 8.32 -4.88 -4.07
CA HIS A 154 7.65 -4.75 -5.36
C HIS A 154 8.64 -4.89 -6.54
N ALA A 155 9.75 -4.15 -6.51
CA ALA A 155 10.72 -4.16 -7.59
C ALA A 155 11.37 -5.55 -7.80
N TRP A 156 11.69 -6.26 -6.71
CA TRP A 156 12.30 -7.58 -6.78
C TRP A 156 11.34 -8.68 -7.23
N ARG A 157 10.04 -8.55 -6.92
CA ARG A 157 8.99 -9.43 -7.44
C ARG A 157 8.67 -9.15 -8.91
N GLY A 158 8.56 -7.89 -9.31
CA GLY A 158 8.33 -7.50 -10.71
C GLY A 158 9.47 -7.88 -11.66
N SER A 159 10.70 -7.99 -11.14
CA SER A 159 11.86 -8.48 -11.90
C SER A 159 11.86 -10.00 -12.11
N ALA A 160 11.05 -10.76 -11.37
CA ALA A 160 10.89 -12.20 -11.52
C ALA A 160 9.77 -12.53 -12.54
N GLY A 161 9.95 -12.09 -13.79
CA GLY A 161 9.16 -12.54 -14.94
C GLY A 161 7.72 -12.01 -15.02
N GLY A 162 7.52 -11.00 -15.86
CA GLY A 162 6.20 -10.67 -16.40
C GLY A 162 5.93 -9.18 -16.45
N THR A 163 6.05 -8.61 -17.65
CA THR A 163 5.24 -7.47 -18.08
C THR A 163 3.81 -7.66 -17.58
N VAL A 164 3.40 -6.87 -16.59
CA VAL A 164 1.98 -6.71 -16.25
C VAL A 164 1.40 -5.78 -17.31
N GLY A 165 1.25 -6.33 -18.51
CA GLY A 165 0.36 -5.77 -19.52
C GLY A 165 -1.06 -5.79 -18.98
N ALA A 166 -1.84 -4.79 -19.38
CA ALA A 166 -3.23 -4.62 -19.05
C ALA A 166 -4.01 -5.96 -19.02
N SER A 167 -4.60 -6.21 -17.85
CA SER A 167 -5.86 -6.93 -17.64
C SER A 167 -6.21 -8.06 -18.61
N SER A 168 -5.85 -9.29 -18.25
CA SER A 168 -6.81 -10.39 -18.38
C SER A 168 -7.43 -10.63 -17.00
N VAL A 169 -8.65 -10.12 -16.82
CA VAL A 169 -9.53 -10.55 -15.75
C VAL A 169 -9.83 -12.03 -16.01
N THR A 170 -9.00 -12.92 -15.47
CA THR A 170 -9.38 -14.32 -15.34
C THR A 170 -10.30 -14.41 -14.14
N SER A 171 -11.57 -14.67 -14.44
CA SER A 171 -12.59 -15.02 -13.47
C SER A 171 -12.15 -16.27 -12.71
N ALA A 172 -11.45 -16.10 -11.59
CA ALA A 172 -11.36 -17.13 -10.57
C ALA A 172 -12.75 -17.25 -9.94
N SER A 173 -13.45 -18.34 -10.26
CA SER A 173 -14.71 -18.71 -9.64
C SER A 173 -14.52 -18.80 -8.12
N ALA A 174 -15.05 -17.81 -7.39
CA ALA A 174 -15.16 -17.89 -5.94
C ALA A 174 -16.04 -19.10 -5.58
N PRO A 175 -15.70 -19.90 -4.54
CA PRO A 175 -16.60 -20.90 -4.04
C PRO A 175 -17.86 -20.20 -3.52
N ALA A 176 -19.03 -20.82 -3.71
CA ALA A 176 -20.32 -20.26 -3.29
C ALA A 176 -20.37 -20.16 -1.76
N VAL A 177 -19.90 -19.04 -1.22
CA VAL A 177 -20.04 -18.70 0.19
C VAL A 177 -21.43 -18.08 0.36
N GLY A 178 -22.28 -18.76 1.11
CA GLY A 178 -23.58 -18.23 1.50
C GLY A 178 -23.47 -16.85 2.14
N LEU A 179 -24.53 -16.05 1.98
CA LEU A 179 -24.59 -14.69 2.50
C LEU A 179 -24.25 -14.65 3.99
N THR A 180 -23.40 -13.70 4.37
CA THR A 180 -23.03 -13.48 5.76
C THR A 180 -24.23 -12.94 6.55
N PRO A 181 -24.24 -13.07 7.89
CA PRO A 181 -25.32 -12.53 8.73
C PRO A 181 -25.59 -11.04 8.50
N ALA A 182 -24.54 -10.26 8.20
CA ALA A 182 -24.65 -8.83 7.88
C ALA A 182 -25.37 -8.59 6.53
N GLN A 183 -25.10 -9.42 5.53
CA GLN A 183 -25.74 -9.32 4.21
C GLN A 183 -27.21 -9.74 4.25
N HIS A 184 -27.56 -10.70 5.11
CA HIS A 184 -28.96 -11.04 5.40
C HIS A 184 -29.72 -9.91 6.09
N ALA A 185 -29.12 -9.30 7.11
CA ALA A 185 -29.71 -8.17 7.82
C ALA A 185 -29.97 -6.97 6.89
N TRP A 186 -29.03 -6.68 5.99
CA TRP A 186 -29.17 -5.62 4.99
C TRP A 186 -30.34 -5.86 4.03
N ARG A 187 -30.45 -7.07 3.47
CA ARG A 187 -31.57 -7.41 2.55
C ARG A 187 -32.93 -7.40 3.25
N ALA A 188 -32.99 -7.84 4.51
CA ALA A 188 -34.20 -7.74 5.32
C ALA A 188 -34.61 -6.27 5.54
N ALA A 189 -33.65 -5.39 5.79
CA ALA A 189 -33.90 -3.95 5.92
C ALA A 189 -34.36 -3.31 4.60
N GLU A 190 -33.72 -3.63 3.46
CA GLU A 190 -34.12 -3.12 2.14
C GLU A 190 -35.53 -3.57 1.73
N SER A 191 -35.89 -4.83 2.00
CA SER A 191 -37.23 -5.34 1.69
C SER A 191 -38.30 -4.76 2.62
N ALA A 192 -37.97 -4.47 3.88
CA ALA A 192 -38.85 -3.73 4.79
C ALA A 192 -39.04 -2.26 4.34
N ALA A 193 -37.97 -1.61 3.87
CA ALA A 193 -38.02 -0.24 3.36
C ALA A 193 -38.85 -0.14 2.07
N LYS A 194 -38.66 -1.06 1.11
CA LYS A 194 -39.46 -1.10 -0.14
C LYS A 194 -40.94 -1.36 0.12
N ARG A 195 -41.29 -2.15 1.15
CA ARG A 195 -42.70 -2.36 1.55
C ARG A 195 -43.35 -1.13 2.20
N ARG A 196 -42.57 -0.26 2.84
CA ARG A 196 -43.06 1.00 3.44
C ARG A 196 -43.21 2.15 2.43
N LEU A 197 -42.48 2.11 1.33
CA LEU A 197 -42.56 3.11 0.25
C LEU A 197 -43.59 2.77 -0.83
N GLY A 198 -44.21 1.59 -0.75
CA GLY A 198 -45.21 1.09 -1.70
C GLY A 198 -46.62 0.95 -1.13
N SER A 199 -46.93 1.62 -0.02
CA SER A 199 -48.27 1.71 0.58
C SER A 199 -48.72 3.16 0.72
#